data_AF-A0A7S3HN72-F1
#
_entry.id   AF-A0A7S3HN72-F1
#
_cell.length_a   1.000
_cell.length_b   1.000
_cell.length_c   1.000
_cell.angle_alpha   90.00
_cell.angle_beta   90.00
_cell.angle_gamma   90.00
#
_symmetry.space_group_name_H-M   'P 1'
#
loop_
_entity.id
_entity.type
_entity.pdbx_description
1 polymer ?
#
loop_
_entity_poly.entity_id
_entity_poly.type
_entity_poly.pdbx_seq_one_letter_code
_entity_poly.pdbx_strand_id
1 'polypeptide(L)'
;MRRENGAARYLPERELKLTEADDGQVAGTVALGAFALLATLFLGSQILTGKAILLARVYPIMGLVTSAFPALLAYSAAFLGIPAYRWMKLGGENEEIAQRNLWRQQAAQQLQEPSRDLRERLAEAADWAMGRKAFGKAVYDSGQASEVVTKAKETDDLEAFDRMLKNK
;
A
#
# COMPACT_ATOMS: atom_id res chain seq x y z
N MET A 1 0.84 14.53 12.18
CA MET A 1 1.95 13.65 12.60
C MET A 1 2.09 13.73 14.12
N ARG A 2 1.58 12.74 14.85
CA ARG A 2 1.68 12.68 16.32
C ARG A 2 2.96 11.93 16.65
N ARG A 3 3.97 12.63 17.18
CA ARG A 3 5.17 11.99 17.72
C ARG A 3 4.77 11.39 19.07
N GLU A 4 4.67 10.08 19.11
CA GLU A 4 4.46 9.36 20.36
C GLU A 4 5.78 9.35 21.11
N ASN A 5 5.81 10.12 22.19
CA ASN A 5 6.95 10.26 23.09
C ASN A 5 7.12 8.95 23.88
N GLY A 6 8.11 8.16 23.48
CA GLY A 6 8.50 6.91 24.12
C GLY A 6 9.21 6.04 23.09
N ALA A 7 10.54 5.97 23.17
CA ALA A 7 11.44 5.21 22.30
C ALA A 7 10.81 3.93 21.69
N ALA A 8 10.22 4.03 20.49
CA ALA A 8 9.88 2.85 19.72
C ALA A 8 11.20 2.15 19.40
N ARG A 9 11.46 1.03 20.07
CA ARG A 9 12.72 0.27 20.02
C ARG A 9 13.08 -0.22 18.61
N TYR A 10 12.10 -0.25 17.70
CA TYR A 10 12.23 -0.47 16.28
C TYR A 10 11.05 0.18 15.54
N LEU A 11 11.18 0.38 14.23
CA LEU A 11 10.13 0.90 13.36
C LEU A 11 9.40 -0.27 12.65
N PRO A 12 8.17 -0.63 13.06
CA PRO A 12 7.39 -1.63 12.34
C PRO A 12 6.86 -1.08 11.01
N GLU A 13 6.89 -1.89 9.96
CA GLU A 13 6.10 -1.67 8.74
C GLU A 13 4.61 -1.83 9.07
N ARG A 14 3.76 -0.99 8.48
CA ARG A 14 2.30 -1.10 8.67
C ARG A 14 1.72 -2.15 7.74
N GLU A 15 0.83 -2.97 8.28
CA GLU A 15 0.02 -3.89 7.49
C GLU A 15 -0.95 -3.12 6.59
N LEU A 16 -1.26 -3.71 5.44
CA LEU A 16 -2.19 -3.17 4.46
C LEU A 16 -3.63 -3.43 4.91
N LYS A 17 -4.39 -2.35 5.07
CA LYS A 17 -5.82 -2.43 5.36
C LYS A 17 -6.62 -2.57 4.07
N LEU A 18 -7.69 -3.36 4.12
CA LEU A 18 -8.66 -3.47 3.01
C LEU A 18 -9.44 -2.17 2.82
N THR A 19 -9.80 -1.51 3.91
CA THR A 19 -10.61 -0.29 3.97
C THR A 19 -10.25 0.53 5.20
N GLU A 20 -10.49 1.84 5.16
CA GLU A 20 -10.39 2.74 6.32
C GLU A 20 -11.74 2.94 7.02
N ALA A 21 -12.77 2.20 6.60
CA ALA A 21 -14.09 2.24 7.22
C ALA A 21 -14.06 1.69 8.65
N ASP A 22 -14.96 2.20 9.48
CA ASP A 22 -15.16 1.70 10.84
C ASP A 22 -15.66 0.25 10.83
N ASP A 23 -15.31 -0.53 11.85
CA ASP A 23 -15.67 -1.95 11.96
C ASP A 23 -17.20 -2.16 11.85
N GLY A 24 -18.01 -1.25 12.39
CA GLY A 24 -19.46 -1.29 12.26
C GLY A 24 -19.95 -1.08 10.82
N GLN A 25 -19.29 -0.20 10.07
CA GLN A 25 -19.60 0.02 8.64
C GLN A 25 -19.22 -1.19 7.80
N VAL A 26 -18.07 -1.82 8.09
CA VAL A 26 -17.64 -3.05 7.43
C VAL A 26 -18.64 -4.17 7.70
N ALA A 27 -18.97 -4.41 8.97
CA ALA A 27 -19.93 -5.44 9.36
C ALA A 27 -21.31 -5.21 8.72
N GLY A 28 -21.81 -3.97 8.74
CA GLY A 28 -23.08 -3.61 8.11
C GLY A 28 -23.08 -3.85 6.60
N THR A 29 -22.00 -3.48 5.92
CA THR A 29 -21.86 -3.68 4.46
C THR A 29 -21.82 -5.15 4.09
N VAL A 30 -21.07 -5.96 4.85
CA VAL A 30 -21.00 -7.42 4.66
C VAL A 30 -22.37 -8.06 4.92
N ALA A 31 -23.04 -7.69 6.02
CA ALA A 31 -24.36 -8.22 6.35
C ALA A 31 -25.40 -7.88 5.27
N LEU A 32 -25.42 -6.62 4.79
CA LEU A 32 -26.33 -6.19 3.73
C LEU A 32 -26.05 -6.90 2.40
N GLY A 33 -24.77 -7.02 2.03
CA GLY A 33 -24.36 -7.75 0.83
C GLY A 33 -24.74 -9.24 0.89
N ALA A 34 -24.52 -9.88 2.05
CA ALA A 34 -24.89 -11.28 2.26
C ALA A 34 -26.40 -11.48 2.17
N PHE A 35 -27.18 -10.58 2.79
CA PHE A 35 -28.63 -10.58 2.66
C PHE A 35 -29.08 -10.44 1.20
N ALA A 36 -28.51 -9.48 0.46
CA ALA A 36 -28.84 -9.27 -0.96
C ALA A 36 -28.52 -10.51 -1.82
N LEU A 37 -27.38 -11.15 -1.59
CA LEU A 37 -26.99 -12.37 -2.29
C LEU A 37 -27.94 -13.53 -1.96
N LEU A 38 -28.27 -13.74 -0.68
CA LEU A 38 -29.21 -14.79 -0.26
C LEU A 38 -30.61 -14.58 -0.84
N ALA A 39 -31.11 -13.34 -0.80
CA ALA A 39 -32.40 -12.99 -1.41
C ALA A 39 -32.40 -13.24 -2.92
N THR A 40 -31.30 -12.91 -3.59
CA THR A 40 -31.13 -13.16 -5.03
C THR A 40 -31.09 -14.66 -5.32
N LEU A 41 -30.36 -15.46 -4.54
CA LEU A 41 -30.32 -16.91 -4.70
C LEU A 41 -31.70 -17.55 -4.44
N PHE A 42 -32.42 -17.07 -3.43
CA PHE A 42 -33.78 -17.50 -3.16
C PHE A 42 -34.69 -17.18 -4.36
N LEU A 43 -34.62 -15.97 -4.91
CA LEU A 43 -35.37 -15.59 -6.10
C LEU A 43 -35.01 -16.48 -7.30
N GLY A 44 -33.73 -16.77 -7.48
CA GLY A 44 -33.24 -17.71 -8.49
C GLY A 44 -33.88 -19.08 -8.34
N SER A 45 -33.90 -19.63 -7.12
CA SER A 45 -34.55 -20.93 -6.84
C SER A 45 -36.01 -20.96 -7.30
N GLN A 46 -36.75 -19.86 -7.13
CA GLN A 46 -38.14 -19.75 -7.57
C GLN A 46 -38.25 -19.71 -9.10
N ILE A 47 -37.32 -19.02 -9.78
CA ILE A 47 -37.27 -18.97 -11.25
C ILE A 47 -36.99 -20.36 -11.84
N LEU A 48 -36.07 -21.11 -11.23
CA LEU A 48 -35.72 -22.48 -11.67
C LEU A 48 -36.90 -23.46 -11.59
N THR A 49 -37.90 -23.23 -10.73
CA THR A 49 -39.10 -24.08 -10.67
C THR A 49 -40.00 -23.97 -11.91
N GLY A 50 -39.74 -23.04 -12.83
CA GLY A 50 -40.51 -22.83 -14.06
C GLY A 50 -41.83 -22.07 -13.86
N LYS A 51 -42.35 -21.99 -12.64
CA LYS A 51 -43.56 -21.22 -12.31
C LYS A 51 -43.41 -19.74 -12.67
N ALA A 52 -42.25 -19.13 -12.38
CA ALA A 52 -41.98 -17.74 -12.72
C ALA A 52 -42.03 -17.48 -14.23
N ILE A 53 -41.55 -18.42 -15.04
CA ILE A 53 -41.55 -18.33 -16.51
C ILE A 53 -42.97 -18.43 -17.07
N LEU A 54 -43.81 -19.29 -16.47
CA LEU A 54 -45.22 -19.37 -16.83
C LEU A 54 -45.98 -18.10 -16.44
N LEU A 55 -45.75 -17.57 -15.24
CA LEU A 55 -46.36 -16.33 -14.78
C LEU A 55 -45.89 -15.11 -15.61
N ALA A 56 -44.68 -15.13 -16.17
CA ALA A 56 -44.18 -14.07 -17.05
C ALA A 56 -45.01 -13.84 -18.32
N ARG A 57 -45.80 -14.83 -18.75
CA ARG A 57 -46.74 -14.68 -19.87
C ARG A 57 -48.00 -13.90 -19.50
N VAL A 58 -48.37 -13.89 -18.23
CA VAL A 58 -49.59 -13.25 -17.70
C VAL A 58 -49.27 -11.94 -16.99
N TYR A 59 -48.11 -11.87 -16.33
CA TYR A 59 -47.64 -10.74 -15.55
C TYR A 59 -46.33 -10.20 -16.12
N PRO A 60 -46.36 -9.05 -16.85
CA PRO A 60 -45.17 -8.48 -17.50
C PRO A 60 -44.00 -8.22 -16.55
N ILE A 61 -44.30 -7.90 -15.29
CA ILE A 61 -43.29 -7.67 -14.25
C ILE A 61 -42.41 -8.90 -14.00
N MET A 62 -42.98 -10.11 -14.12
CA MET A 62 -42.23 -11.35 -13.96
C MET A 62 -41.27 -11.56 -15.14
N GLY A 63 -41.67 -11.13 -16.35
CA GLY A 63 -40.77 -11.09 -17.51
C GLY A 63 -39.53 -10.22 -17.25
N LEU A 64 -39.72 -9.02 -16.70
CA LEU A 64 -38.62 -8.13 -16.32
C LEU A 64 -37.72 -8.74 -15.24
N VAL A 65 -38.30 -9.32 -14.18
CA VAL A 65 -37.52 -9.94 -13.10
C VAL A 65 -36.68 -11.09 -13.64
N THR A 66 -37.26 -11.97 -14.47
CA THR A 66 -36.53 -13.09 -15.05
C THR A 66 -35.42 -12.67 -16.02
N SER A 67 -35.62 -11.60 -16.80
CA SER A 67 -34.61 -11.09 -17.73
C SER A 67 -33.49 -10.31 -17.04
N ALA A 68 -33.79 -9.58 -15.96
CA ALA A 68 -32.81 -8.83 -15.16
C ALA A 68 -32.05 -9.71 -14.16
N PHE A 69 -32.58 -10.89 -13.83
CA PHE A 69 -32.01 -11.79 -12.82
C PHE A 69 -30.51 -12.09 -13.01
N PRO A 70 -30.00 -12.43 -14.20
CA PRO A 70 -28.58 -12.71 -14.37
C PRO A 70 -27.69 -11.52 -13.99
N ALA A 71 -28.10 -10.30 -14.34
CA ALA A 71 -27.38 -9.08 -13.98
C ALA A 71 -27.43 -8.83 -12.46
N LEU A 72 -28.59 -9.06 -11.83
CA LEU A 72 -28.76 -8.93 -10.38
C LEU A 72 -27.90 -9.94 -9.61
N LEU A 73 -27.83 -11.18 -10.10
CA LEU A 73 -26.98 -12.23 -9.52
C LEU A 73 -25.50 -11.88 -9.65
N ALA A 74 -25.06 -11.48 -10.85
CA ALA A 74 -23.69 -11.06 -11.09
C ALA A 74 -23.29 -9.89 -10.19
N TYR A 75 -24.16 -8.88 -10.05
CA TYR A 75 -23.93 -7.74 -9.17
C TYR A 75 -23.78 -8.16 -7.71
N SER A 76 -24.75 -8.92 -7.17
CA SER A 76 -24.74 -9.33 -5.77
C SER A 76 -23.54 -10.22 -5.43
N ALA A 77 -23.17 -11.11 -6.37
CA ALA A 77 -21.97 -11.94 -6.23
C ALA A 77 -20.69 -11.10 -6.28
N ALA A 78 -20.57 -10.16 -7.22
CA ALA A 78 -19.40 -9.30 -7.34
C ALA A 78 -19.23 -8.36 -6.14
N PHE A 79 -20.33 -7.88 -5.57
CA PHE A 79 -20.33 -6.99 -4.40
C PHE A 79 -19.58 -7.59 -3.21
N LEU A 80 -19.71 -8.90 -2.97
CA LEU A 80 -18.96 -9.62 -1.93
C LEU A 80 -17.69 -10.27 -2.46
N GLY A 81 -17.71 -10.77 -3.69
CA GLY A 81 -16.62 -11.53 -4.28
C GLY A 81 -15.37 -10.70 -4.53
N ILE A 82 -15.51 -9.46 -5.01
CA ILE A 82 -14.36 -8.59 -5.28
C ILE A 82 -13.63 -8.21 -3.97
N PRO A 83 -14.32 -7.72 -2.92
CA PRO A 83 -13.67 -7.46 -1.63
C PRO A 83 -13.08 -8.73 -1.00
N ALA A 84 -13.75 -9.88 -1.07
CA ALA A 84 -13.25 -11.14 -0.54
C ALA A 84 -11.94 -11.57 -1.22
N TYR A 85 -11.90 -11.52 -2.56
CA TYR A 85 -10.69 -11.81 -3.32
C TYR A 85 -9.54 -10.86 -2.96
N ARG A 86 -9.84 -9.56 -2.85
CA ARG A 86 -8.84 -8.56 -2.44
C ARG A 86 -8.32 -8.84 -1.03
N TRP A 87 -9.20 -9.19 -0.10
CA TRP A 87 -8.83 -9.54 1.26
C TRP A 87 -7.87 -10.74 1.31
N MET A 88 -8.14 -11.78 0.51
CA MET A 88 -7.23 -12.94 0.41
C MET A 88 -5.83 -12.55 -0.08
N LYS A 89 -5.73 -11.66 -1.09
CA LYS A 89 -4.43 -11.15 -1.55
C LYS A 89 -3.69 -10.33 -0.51
N LEU A 90 -4.40 -9.41 0.14
CA LEU A 90 -3.82 -8.58 1.20
C LEU A 90 -3.36 -9.42 2.40
N GLY A 91 -4.04 -10.54 2.68
CA GLY A 91 -3.60 -11.51 3.69
C GLY A 91 -2.19 -12.02 3.43
N GLY A 92 -1.90 -12.46 2.19
CA GLY A 92 -0.56 -12.91 1.81
C GLY A 92 0.50 -11.82 1.93
N GLU A 93 0.21 -10.61 1.46
CA GLU A 93 1.14 -9.47 1.58
C GLU A 93 1.38 -9.07 3.04
N ASN A 94 0.34 -9.13 3.89
CA ASN A 94 0.44 -8.84 5.31
C ASN A 94 1.24 -9.90 6.07
N GLU A 95 1.18 -11.16 5.67
CA GLU A 95 2.04 -12.21 6.23
C GLU A 95 3.53 -11.93 5.94
N GLU A 96 3.87 -11.47 4.74
CA GLU A 96 5.24 -11.07 4.41
C GLU A 96 5.69 -9.85 5.24
N ILE A 97 4.81 -8.85 5.40
CA ILE A 97 5.05 -7.68 6.26
C ILE A 97 5.29 -8.13 7.71
N ALA A 98 4.48 -9.05 8.22
CA ALA A 98 4.59 -9.58 9.57
C ALA A 98 5.92 -10.30 9.79
N GLN A 99 6.37 -11.10 8.82
CA GLN A 99 7.69 -11.75 8.88
C GLN A 99 8.81 -10.70 8.95
N ARG A 100 8.81 -9.69 8.08
CA ARG A 100 9.83 -8.62 8.10
C ARG A 100 9.82 -7.84 9.41
N ASN A 101 8.64 -7.60 9.98
CA ASN A 101 8.51 -6.94 11.28
C ASN A 101 9.09 -7.77 12.43
N LEU A 102 8.92 -9.09 12.38
CA LEU A 102 9.51 -10.01 13.35
C LEU A 102 11.05 -9.98 13.28
N TRP A 103 11.64 -9.98 12.08
CA TRP A 103 13.08 -9.82 11.90
C TRP A 103 13.60 -8.49 12.44
N ARG A 104 12.90 -7.37 12.19
CA ARG A 104 13.26 -6.05 12.73
C ARG A 104 13.18 -5.99 14.25
N GLN A 105 12.16 -6.62 14.83
CA GLN A 105 11.99 -6.72 16.26
C GLN A 105 13.15 -7.49 16.90
N GLN A 106 13.53 -8.64 16.33
CA GLN A 106 14.66 -9.44 16.80
C GLN A 106 16.00 -8.67 16.69
N ALA A 107 16.25 -8.02 15.54
CA ALA A 107 17.45 -7.22 15.35
C ALA A 107 17.53 -6.07 16.37
N ALA A 108 16.41 -5.40 16.64
CA ALA A 108 16.35 -4.35 17.65
C ALA A 108 16.53 -4.85 19.08
N GLN A 109 16.11 -6.08 19.39
CA GLN A 109 16.40 -6.71 20.69
C GLN A 109 17.90 -6.97 20.84
N GLN A 110 18.57 -7.49 19.80
CA GLN A 110 20.02 -7.70 19.81
C GLN A 110 20.81 -6.40 19.97
N LEU A 111 20.31 -5.29 19.42
CA LEU A 111 20.92 -3.96 19.57
C LEU A 111 20.76 -3.35 20.97
N GLN A 112 19.84 -3.85 21.81
CA GLN A 112 19.64 -3.35 23.18
C GLN A 112 20.66 -3.94 24.15
N GLU A 113 21.03 -5.21 23.96
CA GLU A 113 22.09 -5.89 24.71
C GLU A 113 23.15 -6.39 23.74
N PRO A 114 23.88 -5.47 23.07
CA PRO A 114 24.81 -5.85 22.02
C PRO A 114 26.00 -6.60 22.63
N SER A 115 26.36 -7.71 22.01
CA SER A 115 27.58 -8.46 22.32
C SER A 115 28.82 -7.57 22.14
N ARG A 116 29.94 -7.96 22.76
CA ARG A 116 31.17 -7.16 22.70
C ARG A 116 31.64 -6.89 21.27
N ASP A 117 31.61 -7.91 20.41
CA ASP A 117 31.94 -7.79 18.97
C ASP A 117 30.98 -6.82 18.24
N LEU A 118 29.68 -6.91 18.52
CA LEU A 118 28.68 -6.03 17.90
C LEU A 118 28.86 -4.57 18.34
N ARG A 119 29.23 -4.32 19.61
CA ARG A 119 29.53 -2.97 20.11
C ARG A 119 30.73 -2.35 19.40
N GLU A 120 31.80 -3.12 19.23
CA GLU A 120 33.02 -2.65 18.55
C GLU A 120 32.74 -2.30 17.08
N ARG A 121 31.99 -3.16 16.36
CA ARG A 121 31.55 -2.90 14.98
C ARG A 121 30.63 -1.67 14.85
N LEU A 122 29.72 -1.48 15.81
CA LEU A 122 28.83 -0.30 15.82
C LEU A 122 29.60 0.99 16.11
N ALA A 123 30.60 0.95 17.00
CA ALA A 123 31.47 2.08 17.28
C ALA A 123 32.29 2.47 16.04
N GLU A 124 32.89 1.48 15.36
CA GLU A 124 33.60 1.72 14.10
C GLU A 124 32.65 2.29 13.03
N ALA A 125 31.47 1.71 12.84
CA ALA A 125 30.49 2.24 11.89
C ALA A 125 30.06 3.68 12.21
N ALA A 126 29.93 4.03 13.50
CA ALA A 126 29.63 5.39 13.93
C ALA A 126 30.79 6.35 13.62
N ASP A 127 32.03 5.95 13.89
CA ASP A 127 33.22 6.73 13.57
C ASP A 127 33.38 6.94 12.06
N TRP A 128 33.08 5.92 11.25
CA TRP A 128 33.05 6.04 9.78
C TRP A 128 31.92 6.95 9.29
N ALA A 129 30.73 6.89 9.91
CA ALA A 129 29.62 7.76 9.57
C ALA A 129 29.93 9.24 9.86
N MET A 130 30.64 9.51 10.98
CA MET A 130 31.13 10.84 11.36
C MET A 130 32.36 11.27 10.56
N GLY A 131 33.18 10.31 10.10
CA GLY A 131 34.39 10.50 9.30
C GLY A 131 34.12 10.91 7.84
N ARG A 132 32.87 10.91 7.38
CA ARG A 132 32.47 11.52 6.11
C ARG A 132 32.53 13.05 6.19
N LYS A 133 33.76 13.61 6.24
CA LYS A 133 34.00 14.96 5.73
C LYS A 133 33.81 14.91 4.22
N ALA A 134 33.05 15.86 3.68
CA ALA A 134 32.71 15.96 2.27
C ALA A 134 33.94 15.75 1.37
N PHE A 135 34.01 14.58 0.72
CA PHE A 135 34.95 14.33 -0.36
C PHE A 135 34.33 14.90 -1.64
N GLY A 136 34.80 16.07 -2.06
CA GLY A 136 34.51 16.63 -3.38
C GLY A 136 33.17 17.35 -3.49
N LYS A 137 33.23 18.54 -4.09
CA LYS A 137 32.15 19.53 -4.25
C LYS A 137 31.14 19.07 -5.31
N ALA A 138 30.44 17.96 -5.09
CA ALA A 138 29.31 17.53 -5.92
C ALA A 138 28.31 16.74 -5.07
N VAL A 139 27.50 17.47 -4.30
CA VAL A 139 26.29 16.91 -3.68
C VAL A 139 25.24 16.82 -4.78
N TYR A 140 25.00 15.62 -5.30
CA TYR A 140 23.80 15.37 -6.11
C TYR A 140 22.61 15.25 -5.16
N ASP A 141 21.96 16.38 -4.92
CA ASP A 141 20.68 16.47 -4.21
C ASP A 141 19.55 16.41 -5.23
N SER A 142 18.68 15.40 -5.14
CA SER A 142 17.51 15.23 -6.03
C SER A 142 16.39 16.24 -5.75
N GLY A 143 16.52 17.07 -4.71
CA GLY A 143 15.57 18.10 -4.34
C GLY A 143 15.90 19.52 -4.82
N GLN A 144 17.09 19.77 -5.36
CA GLN A 144 17.47 21.10 -5.85
C GLN A 144 17.27 21.21 -7.37
N ALA A 145 16.41 22.15 -7.76
CA ALA A 145 16.07 22.42 -9.15
C ALA A 145 17.34 22.55 -9.99
N SER A 146 17.38 21.78 -11.07
CA SER A 146 18.56 21.60 -11.93
C SER A 146 19.19 22.91 -12.42
N GLU A 147 18.45 24.02 -12.44
CA GLU A 147 18.96 25.37 -12.76
C GLU A 147 20.15 25.83 -11.90
N VAL A 148 20.17 25.52 -10.59
CA VAL A 148 21.25 26.00 -9.71
C VAL A 148 22.56 25.26 -10.02
N VAL A 149 22.46 23.98 -10.37
CA VAL A 149 23.60 23.15 -10.77
C VAL A 149 24.10 23.55 -12.16
N THR A 150 23.20 23.91 -13.09
CA THR A 150 23.57 24.34 -14.44
C THR A 150 24.26 25.71 -14.44
N LYS A 151 23.74 26.69 -13.68
CA LYS A 151 24.37 28.02 -13.59
C LYS A 151 25.77 27.98 -12.97
N ALA A 152 25.98 27.13 -11.97
CA ALA A 152 27.29 26.99 -11.33
C ALA A 152 28.34 26.37 -12.27
N LYS A 153 27.95 25.44 -13.14
CA LYS A 153 28.83 24.90 -14.19
C LYS A 153 29.12 25.94 -15.27
N GLU A 154 28.09 26.65 -15.71
CA GLU A 154 28.22 27.67 -16.76
C GLU A 154 29.17 28.80 -16.34
N THR A 155 29.14 29.24 -15.08
CA THR A 155 30.11 30.24 -14.57
C THR A 155 31.54 29.73 -14.53
N ASP A 156 31.76 28.46 -14.19
CA ASP A 156 33.10 27.88 -14.10
C ASP A 156 33.72 27.70 -15.51
N ASP A 157 32.89 27.31 -16.48
CA ASP A 157 33.28 27.18 -17.89
C ASP A 157 33.61 28.56 -18.50
N LEU A 158 32.85 29.61 -18.17
CA LEU A 158 33.12 30.99 -18.60
C LEU A 158 34.44 31.52 -18.03
N GLU A 159 34.72 31.28 -16.74
CA GLU A 159 35.99 31.68 -16.13
C GLU A 159 37.19 30.91 -16.71
N ALA A 160 37.00 29.62 -17.03
CA ALA A 160 38.02 28.82 -17.71
C ALA A 160 38.33 29.36 -19.11
N PHE A 161 37.31 29.78 -19.85
CA PHE A 161 37.46 30.38 -21.17
C PHE A 161 38.18 31.74 -21.10
N ASP A 162 37.83 32.60 -20.15
CA ASP A 162 38.49 33.90 -19.94
C ASP A 162 39.98 33.76 -19.60
N ARG A 163 40.35 32.71 -18.85
CA ARG A 163 41.75 32.38 -18.57
C ARG A 163 42.52 32.00 -19.84
N MET A 164 41.89 31.30 -20.78
CA MET A 164 42.51 30.94 -22.06
C MET A 164 42.70 32.16 -22.98
N LEU A 165 41.78 33.12 -22.94
CA LEU A 165 41.90 34.35 -23.73
C LEU A 165 43.02 35.27 -23.24
N LYS A 166 43.32 35.28 -21.94
CA LYS A 166 44.40 36.10 -21.36
C LYS A 166 45.81 35.55 -21.61
N ASN A 167 45.93 34.29 -22.04
CA ASN A 167 47.20 33.61 -22.30
C ASN A 167 47.53 33.49 -23.80
N LYS A 168 46.90 34.31 -24.66
CA LYS A 168 47.29 34.53 -26.07
C LYS A 168 47.77 35.97 -26.24
#